data_AF-A0A5C7PCZ0-F1
#
_entry.id   AF-A0A5C7PCZ0-F1
#
_cell.length_a   1.000
_cell.length_b   1.000
_cell.length_c   1.000
_cell.angle_alpha   90.00
_cell.angle_beta   90.00
_cell.angle_gamma   90.00
#
_symmetry.space_group_name_H-M   'P 1'
#
loop_
_entity.id
_entity.type
_entity.pdbx_description
1 polymer ?
#
loop_
_entity_poly.entity_id
_entity_poly.type
_entity_poly.pdbx_seq_one_letter_code
_entity_poly.pdbx_strand_id
1 'polypeptide(L)'
;MDMTPQYKTPDGSAIRIWADAAKNNFLSEKLGRPVYDDVIYLEVIAPGSGGSCPVFEVERTFAKEMQHPEPLRSPQYEQYQGQIDAWKQRIENDASMAGTPLKEWPEISRSMAASLTEARIFTVDALAALPDSRLVVVGPDGRTWREKAQAFLASAQDSSYATSVAAELAEARDQIAAQNEQVKALSEQIEQLMKERTGVAAVLEAATTEEPPVLDIASNEVQAAAAKASKGKADSLQSII
;
A
#
# COMPACT_ATOMS: atom_id res chain seq x y z
N MET A 1 -9.63 -22.93 -10.74
CA MET A 1 -10.35 -22.69 -12.01
C MET A 1 -11.53 -23.64 -12.05
N ASP A 2 -12.75 -23.13 -12.08
CA ASP A 2 -13.97 -23.95 -12.23
C ASP A 2 -13.89 -24.68 -13.59
N MET A 3 -13.87 -26.01 -13.56
CA MET A 3 -13.71 -26.86 -14.75
C MET A 3 -15.05 -27.27 -15.36
N THR A 4 -16.15 -26.61 -14.95
CA THR A 4 -17.50 -26.97 -15.40
C THR A 4 -17.81 -26.31 -16.76
N PRO A 5 -18.28 -27.06 -17.77
CA PRO A 5 -18.72 -26.49 -19.03
C PRO A 5 -19.91 -25.54 -18.83
N GLN A 6 -19.90 -24.40 -19.50
CA GLN A 6 -20.85 -23.31 -19.25
C GLN A 6 -22.03 -23.28 -20.23
N TYR A 7 -21.85 -23.77 -21.46
CA TYR A 7 -22.88 -23.76 -22.50
C TYR A 7 -22.96 -25.09 -23.23
N LYS A 8 -24.14 -25.47 -23.71
CA LYS A 8 -24.37 -26.64 -24.57
C LYS A 8 -24.76 -26.18 -25.97
N THR A 9 -24.13 -26.72 -27.01
CA THR A 9 -24.52 -26.49 -28.41
C THR A 9 -25.58 -27.48 -28.87
N PRO A 10 -26.34 -27.17 -29.93
CA PRO A 10 -27.27 -28.11 -30.55
C PRO A 10 -26.62 -29.43 -30.99
N ASP A 11 -25.33 -29.39 -31.32
CA ASP A 11 -24.54 -30.56 -31.75
C ASP A 11 -24.11 -31.47 -30.58
N GLY A 12 -24.51 -31.15 -29.34
CA GLY A 12 -24.17 -31.91 -28.14
C GLY A 12 -22.78 -31.61 -27.57
N SER A 13 -22.02 -30.69 -28.17
CA SER A 13 -20.74 -30.20 -27.65
C SER A 13 -20.98 -29.25 -26.47
N ALA A 14 -20.05 -29.27 -25.52
CA ALA A 14 -20.03 -28.34 -24.41
C ALA A 14 -18.99 -27.25 -24.67
N ILE A 15 -19.28 -26.00 -24.32
CA ILE A 15 -18.37 -24.86 -24.52
C ILE A 15 -17.93 -24.32 -23.17
N ARG A 16 -16.64 -24.01 -23.07
CA ARG A 16 -16.04 -23.27 -21.98
C ARG A 16 -15.45 -21.97 -22.51
N ILE A 17 -15.77 -20.85 -21.84
CA ILE A 17 -15.30 -19.50 -22.21
C ILE A 17 -14.64 -18.87 -20.98
N TRP A 18 -13.47 -18.27 -21.17
CA TRP A 18 -12.75 -17.53 -20.13
C TRP A 18 -11.91 -16.40 -20.72
N ALA A 19 -11.55 -15.40 -19.92
CA ALA A 19 -10.53 -14.41 -20.27
C ALA A 19 -9.22 -14.72 -19.56
N ASP A 20 -8.10 -14.47 -20.23
CA ASP A 20 -6.76 -14.55 -19.68
C ASP A 20 -5.84 -13.51 -20.34
N ALA A 21 -4.73 -13.19 -19.67
CA ALA A 21 -3.74 -12.24 -20.15
C ALA A 21 -2.66 -12.96 -20.99
N ALA A 22 -2.55 -12.60 -22.27
CA ALA A 22 -1.53 -13.14 -23.16
C ALA A 22 -0.37 -12.16 -23.31
N LYS A 23 0.87 -12.62 -23.10
CA LYS A 23 2.06 -11.76 -23.24
C LYS A 23 2.19 -11.26 -24.68
N ASN A 24 2.25 -9.94 -24.84
CA ASN A 24 2.52 -9.29 -26.11
C ASN A 24 4.04 -9.18 -26.31
N ASN A 25 4.63 -10.14 -27.02
CA ASN A 25 6.09 -10.19 -27.21
C ASN A 25 6.61 -8.93 -27.95
N PHE A 26 5.87 -8.46 -28.97
CA PHE A 26 6.27 -7.29 -29.75
C PHE A 26 6.36 -6.01 -28.91
N LEU A 27 5.31 -5.68 -28.15
CA LEU A 27 5.32 -4.52 -27.27
C LEU A 27 6.29 -4.69 -26.11
N SER A 28 6.39 -5.92 -25.58
CA SER A 28 7.30 -6.20 -24.46
C SER A 28 8.76 -5.95 -24.84
N GLU A 29 9.16 -6.38 -26.04
CA GLU A 29 10.50 -6.16 -26.58
C GLU A 29 10.74 -4.67 -26.88
N LYS A 30 9.77 -4.00 -27.50
CA LYS A 30 9.88 -2.59 -27.86
C LYS A 30 9.98 -1.65 -26.65
N LEU A 31 9.26 -1.95 -25.57
CA LEU A 31 9.19 -1.11 -24.37
C LEU A 31 10.15 -1.54 -23.26
N GLY A 32 10.82 -2.70 -23.42
CA GLY A 32 11.73 -3.25 -22.42
C GLY A 32 11.05 -3.63 -21.10
N ARG A 33 9.74 -3.86 -21.10
CA ARG A 33 8.93 -4.25 -19.94
C ARG A 33 7.88 -5.26 -20.36
N PRO A 34 7.44 -6.20 -19.50
CA PRO A 34 6.37 -7.13 -19.86
C PRO A 34 5.05 -6.37 -20.09
N VAL A 35 4.48 -6.55 -21.28
CA VAL A 35 3.18 -6.02 -21.69
C VAL A 35 2.28 -7.19 -22.07
N TYR A 36 1.02 -7.13 -21.66
CA TYR A 36 0.03 -8.19 -21.86
C TYR A 36 -1.19 -7.62 -22.59
N ASP A 37 -1.79 -8.44 -23.44
CA ASP A 37 -3.08 -8.20 -24.07
C ASP A 37 -4.16 -9.00 -23.32
N ASP A 38 -5.39 -8.50 -23.32
CA ASP A 38 -6.54 -9.21 -22.79
C ASP A 38 -7.11 -10.12 -23.88
N VAL A 39 -7.19 -11.44 -23.61
CA VAL A 39 -7.62 -12.42 -24.59
C VAL A 39 -8.78 -13.25 -24.05
N ILE A 40 -9.82 -13.39 -24.85
CA ILE A 40 -10.94 -14.30 -24.60
C ILE A 40 -10.64 -15.61 -25.32
N TYR A 41 -10.70 -16.69 -24.56
CA TYR A 41 -10.50 -18.05 -25.02
C TYR A 41 -11.83 -18.81 -25.03
N LEU A 42 -11.98 -19.68 -26.03
CA LEU A 42 -13.11 -20.58 -26.20
C LEU A 42 -12.61 -22.00 -26.40
N GLU A 43 -13.01 -22.90 -25.53
CA GLU A 43 -12.75 -24.33 -25.68
C GLU A 43 -14.03 -25.06 -26.05
N VAL A 44 -13.93 -25.90 -27.08
CA VAL A 44 -15.02 -26.77 -27.52
C VAL A 44 -14.76 -28.19 -27.05
N ILE A 45 -15.64 -28.73 -26.21
CA ILE A 45 -15.59 -30.08 -25.66
C ILE A 45 -16.61 -30.91 -26.43
N ALA A 46 -16.16 -31.61 -27.48
CA ALA A 46 -17.01 -32.48 -28.27
C ALA A 46 -17.37 -33.76 -27.48
N PRO A 47 -18.60 -34.30 -27.62
CA PRO A 47 -18.99 -35.52 -26.94
C PRO A 47 -18.09 -36.69 -27.37
N GLY A 48 -17.48 -37.36 -26.40
CA GLY A 48 -16.57 -38.48 -26.64
C GLY A 48 -15.13 -38.09 -27.02
N SER A 49 -14.77 -36.80 -26.94
CA SER A 49 -13.36 -36.42 -27.08
C SER A 49 -12.58 -36.91 -25.86
N GLY A 50 -11.72 -37.91 -26.04
CA GLY A 50 -10.92 -38.55 -25.00
C GLY A 50 -9.78 -37.66 -24.47
N GLY A 51 -10.04 -36.38 -24.20
CA GLY A 51 -9.09 -35.40 -23.66
C GLY A 51 -8.55 -34.38 -24.66
N SER A 52 -8.88 -34.49 -25.95
CA SER A 52 -8.53 -33.46 -26.94
C SER A 52 -9.69 -32.48 -27.11
N CYS A 53 -9.56 -31.31 -26.49
CA CYS A 53 -10.51 -30.20 -26.62
C CYS A 53 -9.76 -29.02 -27.24
N PRO A 54 -10.10 -28.59 -28.48
CA PRO A 54 -9.45 -27.45 -29.08
C PRO A 54 -9.81 -26.17 -28.32
N VAL A 55 -8.78 -25.36 -28.04
CA VAL A 55 -8.88 -24.02 -27.45
C VAL A 55 -8.58 -23.00 -28.54
N PHE A 56 -9.48 -22.03 -28.70
CA PHE A 56 -9.38 -20.96 -29.68
C PHE A 56 -9.28 -19.61 -28.99
N GLU A 57 -8.40 -18.75 -29.49
CA GLU A 57 -8.44 -17.32 -29.19
C GLU A 57 -9.57 -16.69 -30.02
N VAL A 58 -10.62 -16.21 -29.36
CA VAL A 58 -11.81 -15.68 -30.05
C VAL A 58 -11.79 -14.17 -30.16
N GLU A 59 -11.26 -13.49 -29.16
CA GLU A 59 -11.12 -12.03 -29.17
C GLU A 59 -9.84 -11.63 -28.43
N ARG A 60 -9.07 -10.70 -29.00
CA ARG A 60 -7.88 -10.11 -28.38
C ARG A 60 -8.03 -8.59 -28.35
N THR A 61 -8.03 -8.03 -27.16
CA THR A 61 -7.93 -6.59 -26.93
C THR A 61 -6.49 -6.25 -26.62
N PHE A 62 -5.86 -5.49 -27.51
CA PHE A 62 -4.45 -5.13 -27.34
C PHE A 62 -4.24 -4.15 -26.19
N ALA A 63 -3.05 -4.18 -25.61
CA ALA A 63 -2.61 -3.15 -24.68
C ALA A 63 -2.76 -1.74 -25.31
N LYS A 64 -3.06 -0.73 -24.47
CA LYS A 64 -3.31 0.65 -24.92
C LYS A 64 -2.14 1.21 -25.74
N GLU A 65 -0.92 0.78 -25.44
CA GLU A 65 0.32 1.15 -26.13
C GLU A 65 0.39 0.68 -27.59
N MET A 66 -0.41 -0.32 -27.98
CA MET A 66 -0.55 -0.76 -29.37
C MET A 66 -1.26 0.30 -30.23
N GLN A 67 -2.06 1.19 -29.62
CA GLN A 67 -2.90 2.16 -30.33
C GLN A 67 -3.87 1.50 -31.31
N HIS A 68 -4.30 0.27 -31.02
CA HIS A 68 -5.27 -0.46 -31.81
C HIS A 68 -6.64 -0.39 -31.10
N PRO A 69 -7.59 0.44 -31.58
CA PRO A 69 -8.83 0.70 -30.85
C PRO A 69 -9.81 -0.47 -30.88
N GLU A 70 -9.76 -1.30 -31.92
CA GLU A 70 -10.70 -2.41 -32.10
C GLU A 70 -10.08 -3.74 -31.63
N PRO A 71 -10.86 -4.61 -30.97
CA PRO A 71 -10.39 -5.95 -30.64
C PRO A 71 -10.25 -6.80 -31.91
N LEU A 72 -9.22 -7.63 -31.96
CA LEU A 72 -9.03 -8.60 -33.04
C LEU A 72 -9.89 -9.83 -32.76
N ARG A 73 -10.80 -10.17 -33.68
CA ARG A 73 -11.69 -11.33 -33.55
C ARG A 73 -11.27 -12.43 -34.53
N SER A 74 -11.33 -13.68 -34.08
CA SER A 74 -11.09 -14.85 -34.95
C SER A 74 -12.40 -15.31 -35.61
N PRO A 75 -12.34 -16.16 -36.65
CA PRO A 75 -13.55 -16.72 -37.28
C PRO A 75 -14.46 -17.48 -36.31
N GLN A 76 -13.90 -18.08 -35.26
CA GLN A 76 -14.65 -18.77 -34.22
C GLN A 76 -15.50 -17.81 -33.38
N TYR A 77 -15.17 -16.52 -33.34
CA TYR A 77 -16.00 -15.50 -32.70
C TYR A 77 -17.38 -15.44 -33.35
N GLU A 78 -17.45 -15.38 -34.68
CA GLU A 78 -18.72 -15.27 -35.41
C GLU A 78 -19.59 -16.52 -35.20
N GLN A 79 -18.96 -17.70 -35.18
CA GLN A 79 -19.66 -18.97 -34.97
C GLN A 79 -20.31 -19.07 -33.57
N TYR A 80 -19.65 -18.53 -32.55
CA TYR A 80 -20.08 -18.64 -31.15
C TYR A 80 -20.45 -17.29 -30.52
N GLN A 81 -20.79 -16.31 -31.36
CA GLN A 81 -21.02 -14.93 -30.93
C GLN A 81 -22.06 -14.85 -29.81
N GLY A 82 -23.18 -15.57 -29.94
CA GLY A 82 -24.24 -15.56 -28.94
C GLY A 82 -23.78 -16.05 -27.56
N GLN A 83 -22.93 -17.08 -27.49
CA GLN A 83 -22.39 -17.59 -26.23
C GLN A 83 -21.33 -16.65 -25.66
N ILE A 84 -20.49 -16.07 -26.51
CA ILE A 84 -19.46 -15.11 -26.11
C ILE A 84 -20.10 -13.84 -25.56
N ASP A 85 -21.11 -13.28 -26.24
CA ASP A 85 -21.80 -12.08 -25.82
C ASP A 85 -22.58 -12.32 -24.51
N ALA A 86 -23.24 -13.48 -24.36
CA ALA A 86 -23.90 -13.86 -23.12
C ALA A 86 -22.90 -14.03 -21.96
N TRP A 87 -21.72 -14.57 -22.23
CA TRP A 87 -20.64 -14.70 -21.25
C TRP A 87 -20.09 -13.33 -20.83
N LYS A 88 -19.84 -12.42 -21.80
CA LYS A 88 -19.41 -11.04 -21.53
C LYS A 88 -20.43 -10.31 -20.66
N GLN A 89 -21.71 -10.36 -21.02
CA GLN A 89 -22.79 -9.77 -20.23
C GLN A 89 -22.84 -10.35 -18.82
N ARG A 90 -22.63 -11.66 -18.66
CA ARG A 90 -22.59 -12.27 -17.33
C ARG A 90 -21.44 -11.73 -16.49
N ILE A 91 -20.23 -11.64 -17.05
CA ILE A 91 -19.07 -11.10 -16.34
C ILE A 91 -19.25 -9.62 -16.02
N GLU A 92 -19.75 -8.84 -16.96
CA GLU A 92 -20.01 -7.41 -16.73
C GLU A 92 -21.08 -7.21 -15.65
N ASN A 93 -22.13 -8.03 -15.64
CA ASN A 93 -23.11 -8.03 -14.56
C ASN A 93 -22.47 -8.43 -13.22
N ASP A 94 -21.72 -9.55 -13.17
CA ASP A 94 -21.04 -10.02 -11.96
C ASP A 94 -20.01 -8.99 -11.44
N ALA A 95 -19.29 -8.29 -12.33
CA ALA A 95 -18.32 -7.25 -11.98
C ALA A 95 -18.97 -5.90 -11.60
N SER A 96 -20.14 -5.59 -12.15
CA SER A 96 -20.93 -4.41 -11.77
C SER A 96 -21.67 -4.60 -10.44
N MET A 97 -21.68 -5.81 -9.88
CA MET A 97 -22.28 -6.07 -8.57
C MET A 97 -21.34 -5.58 -7.48
N ALA A 98 -21.55 -4.35 -7.03
CA ALA A 98 -20.85 -3.83 -5.86
C ALA A 98 -21.18 -4.69 -4.62
N GLY A 99 -20.15 -5.31 -4.03
CA GLY A 99 -20.26 -6.08 -2.79
C GLY A 99 -19.61 -7.46 -2.85
N THR A 100 -19.63 -8.17 -1.73
CA THR A 100 -19.11 -9.55 -1.67
C THR A 100 -20.09 -10.51 -2.38
N PRO A 101 -19.66 -11.29 -3.40
CA PRO A 101 -20.52 -12.27 -4.05
C PRO A 101 -21.01 -13.35 -3.07
N LEU A 102 -22.27 -13.78 -3.18
CA LEU A 102 -22.82 -14.83 -2.31
C LEU A 102 -22.06 -16.16 -2.40
N LYS A 103 -21.39 -16.43 -3.52
CA LYS A 103 -20.57 -17.64 -3.70
C LYS A 103 -19.30 -17.65 -2.86
N GLU A 104 -18.81 -16.48 -2.45
CA GLU A 104 -17.60 -16.32 -1.65
C GLU A 104 -17.88 -16.34 -0.15
N TRP A 105 -19.16 -16.25 0.25
CA TRP A 105 -19.55 -16.27 1.65
C TRP A 105 -19.48 -17.71 2.21
N PRO A 106 -18.60 -18.03 3.19
CA PRO A 106 -18.41 -19.41 3.65
C PRO A 106 -19.60 -20.02 4.38
N GLU A 107 -20.50 -19.21 4.94
CA GLU A 107 -21.62 -19.70 5.75
C GLU A 107 -22.81 -20.17 4.90
N ILE A 108 -22.86 -19.79 3.61
CA ILE A 108 -23.95 -20.16 2.73
C ILE A 108 -23.62 -21.39 1.90
N SER A 109 -24.57 -22.32 1.80
CA SER A 109 -24.42 -23.48 0.93
C SER A 109 -24.56 -23.09 -0.54
N ARG A 110 -23.93 -23.86 -1.45
CA ARG A 110 -24.04 -23.61 -2.90
C ARG A 110 -25.48 -23.66 -3.41
N SER A 111 -26.32 -24.52 -2.82
CA SER A 111 -27.75 -24.60 -3.16
C SER A 111 -28.50 -23.35 -2.72
N MET A 112 -28.24 -22.84 -1.52
CA MET A 112 -28.87 -21.62 -1.03
C MET A 112 -28.41 -20.38 -1.81
N ALA A 113 -27.12 -20.31 -2.18
CA ALA A 113 -26.60 -19.26 -3.06
C ALA A 113 -27.28 -19.27 -4.44
N ALA A 114 -27.55 -20.45 -5.00
CA ALA A 114 -28.30 -20.57 -6.26
C ALA A 114 -29.75 -20.09 -6.12
N SER A 115 -30.46 -20.47 -5.04
CA SER A 115 -31.81 -19.99 -4.76
C SER A 115 -31.88 -18.46 -4.59
N LEU A 116 -30.91 -17.87 -3.90
CA LEU A 116 -30.80 -16.41 -3.77
C LEU A 116 -30.52 -15.73 -5.11
N THR A 117 -29.67 -16.33 -5.94
CA THR A 117 -29.37 -15.84 -7.29
C THR A 117 -30.63 -15.83 -8.16
N GLU A 118 -31.47 -16.87 -8.05
CA GLU A 118 -32.78 -16.92 -8.72
C GLU A 118 -33.74 -15.83 -8.20
N ALA A 119 -33.69 -15.55 -6.90
CA ALA A 119 -34.37 -14.42 -6.25
C ALA A 119 -33.79 -13.03 -6.61
N ARG A 120 -32.82 -12.95 -7.54
CA ARG A 120 -32.12 -11.72 -7.95
C ARG A 120 -31.33 -11.05 -6.82
N ILE A 121 -30.89 -11.83 -5.83
CA ILE A 121 -29.98 -11.41 -4.78
C ILE A 121 -28.64 -12.09 -5.06
N PHE A 122 -27.61 -11.29 -5.34
CA PHE A 122 -26.33 -11.82 -5.85
C PHE A 122 -25.14 -11.54 -4.92
N THR A 123 -25.25 -10.51 -4.07
CA THR A 123 -24.21 -10.11 -3.10
C THR A 123 -24.71 -10.21 -1.67
N VAL A 124 -23.77 -10.39 -0.74
CA VAL A 124 -24.03 -10.38 0.71
C VAL A 124 -24.56 -9.02 1.16
N ASP A 125 -24.03 -7.93 0.58
CA ASP A 125 -24.51 -6.57 0.81
C ASP A 125 -25.98 -6.38 0.41
N ALA A 126 -26.38 -6.90 -0.76
CA ALA A 126 -27.76 -6.85 -1.21
C ALA A 126 -28.69 -7.66 -0.29
N LEU A 127 -28.22 -8.79 0.24
CA LEU A 127 -28.97 -9.58 1.22
C LEU A 127 -29.11 -8.83 2.55
N ALA A 128 -28.03 -8.23 3.06
CA ALA A 128 -28.01 -7.46 4.30
C ALA A 128 -28.91 -6.21 4.25
N ALA A 129 -29.00 -5.57 3.09
CA ALA A 129 -29.82 -4.38 2.83
C ALA A 129 -31.27 -4.70 2.43
N LEU A 130 -31.65 -5.98 2.32
CA LEU A 130 -32.98 -6.36 1.83
C LEU A 130 -34.08 -5.92 2.82
N PRO A 131 -35.14 -5.21 2.39
CA PRO A 131 -36.21 -4.76 3.27
C PRO A 131 -37.07 -5.93 3.78
N ASP A 132 -37.68 -5.79 4.96
CA ASP A 132 -38.52 -6.83 5.59
C ASP A 132 -39.67 -7.31 4.67
N SER A 133 -40.20 -6.42 3.84
CA SER A 133 -41.26 -6.73 2.87
C SER A 133 -40.83 -7.73 1.79
N ARG A 134 -39.53 -7.86 1.51
CA ARG A 134 -38.98 -8.74 0.46
C ARG A 134 -38.24 -9.97 1.01
N LEU A 135 -38.15 -10.13 2.34
CA LEU A 135 -37.54 -11.30 2.96
C LEU A 135 -38.24 -12.61 2.62
N VAL A 136 -39.54 -12.56 2.33
CA VAL A 136 -40.35 -13.75 2.01
C VAL A 136 -39.75 -14.51 0.81
N VAL A 137 -39.08 -13.80 -0.11
CA VAL A 137 -38.43 -14.40 -1.29
C VAL A 137 -37.20 -15.24 -0.93
N VAL A 138 -36.55 -14.95 0.20
CA VAL A 138 -35.41 -15.74 0.71
C VAL A 138 -35.87 -17.04 1.36
N GLY A 139 -37.14 -17.11 1.78
CA GLY A 139 -37.74 -18.25 2.45
C GLY A 139 -38.02 -18.00 3.94
N PRO A 140 -38.43 -19.05 4.68
CA PRO A 140 -38.88 -18.92 6.08
C PRO A 140 -37.77 -18.41 7.01
N ASP A 141 -36.51 -18.69 6.70
CA ASP A 141 -35.33 -18.24 7.46
C ASP A 141 -34.74 -16.92 6.94
N GLY A 142 -35.46 -16.15 6.11
CA GLY A 142 -34.90 -14.95 5.47
C GLY A 142 -34.33 -13.92 6.44
N ARG A 143 -34.96 -13.75 7.62
CA ARG A 143 -34.47 -12.80 8.64
C ARG A 143 -33.14 -13.26 9.24
N THR A 144 -32.98 -14.54 9.55
CA THR A 144 -31.73 -15.07 10.12
C THR A 144 -30.59 -14.97 9.12
N TRP A 145 -30.87 -15.22 7.83
CA TRP A 145 -29.89 -15.04 6.75
C TRP A 145 -29.45 -13.59 6.59
N ARG A 146 -30.36 -12.62 6.74
CA ARG A 146 -29.98 -11.20 6.74
C ARG A 146 -29.09 -10.85 7.93
N GLU A 147 -29.46 -11.29 9.14
CA GLU A 147 -28.68 -11.02 10.35
C GLU A 147 -27.26 -11.58 10.23
N LYS A 148 -27.12 -12.80 9.68
CA LYS A 148 -25.83 -13.40 9.37
C LYS A 148 -25.05 -12.60 8.32
N ALA A 149 -25.71 -12.11 7.27
CA ALA A 149 -25.07 -11.27 6.26
C ALA A 149 -24.55 -9.96 6.87
N GLN A 150 -25.33 -9.33 7.74
CA GLN A 150 -24.91 -8.11 8.47
C GLN A 150 -23.74 -8.38 9.42
N ALA A 151 -23.78 -9.49 10.16
CA ALA A 151 -22.69 -9.90 11.03
C ALA A 151 -21.40 -10.18 10.26
N PHE A 152 -21.51 -10.83 9.09
CA PHE A 152 -20.38 -11.09 8.20
C PHE A 152 -19.74 -9.80 7.72
N LEU A 153 -20.53 -8.84 7.22
CA LEU A 153 -20.02 -7.54 6.76
C LEU A 153 -19.38 -6.73 7.89
N ALA A 154 -19.95 -6.75 9.10
CA ALA A 154 -19.35 -6.12 10.27
C ALA A 154 -17.97 -6.74 10.59
N SER A 155 -17.89 -8.07 10.63
CA SER A 155 -16.63 -8.78 10.86
C SER A 155 -15.59 -8.55 9.76
N ALA A 156 -16.03 -8.41 8.51
CA ALA A 156 -15.17 -8.14 7.37
C ALA A 156 -14.56 -6.73 7.47
N GLN A 157 -15.35 -5.72 7.85
CA GLN A 157 -14.86 -4.36 8.10
C GLN A 157 -13.86 -4.32 9.26
N ASP A 158 -14.17 -4.99 10.38
CA ASP A 158 -13.27 -5.05 11.53
C ASP A 158 -11.94 -5.73 11.18
N SER A 159 -11.96 -6.80 10.38
CA SER A 159 -10.75 -7.51 9.96
C SER A 159 -9.87 -6.70 8.98
N SER A 160 -10.50 -5.96 8.07
CA SER A 160 -9.79 -5.08 7.12
C SER A 160 -9.14 -3.91 7.86
N TYR A 161 -9.87 -3.28 8.79
CA TYR A 161 -9.34 -2.23 9.66
C TYR A 161 -8.19 -2.76 10.52
N ALA A 162 -8.35 -3.89 11.20
CA ALA A 162 -7.29 -4.49 12.01
C ALA A 162 -6.02 -4.81 11.19
N THR A 163 -6.18 -5.27 9.94
CA THR A 163 -5.05 -5.56 9.04
C THR A 163 -4.34 -4.28 8.61
N SER A 164 -5.08 -3.22 8.25
CA SER A 164 -4.51 -1.91 7.87
C SER A 164 -3.76 -1.27 9.03
N VAL A 165 -4.34 -1.27 10.24
CA VAL A 165 -3.70 -0.75 11.45
C VAL A 165 -2.46 -1.58 11.81
N ALA A 166 -2.50 -2.90 11.66
CA ALA A 166 -1.33 -3.74 11.91
C ALA A 166 -0.18 -3.45 10.94
N ALA A 167 -0.48 -3.18 9.67
CA ALA A 167 0.51 -2.80 8.67
C ALA A 167 1.11 -1.41 8.96
N GLU A 168 0.28 -0.41 9.28
CA GLU A 168 0.73 0.93 9.66
C GLU A 168 1.58 0.92 10.94
N LEU A 169 1.23 0.07 11.91
CA LEU A 169 1.96 -0.04 13.17
C LEU A 169 3.30 -0.75 13.01
N ALA A 170 3.42 -1.67 12.05
CA ALA A 170 4.70 -2.25 11.64
C ALA A 170 5.58 -1.19 10.96
N GLU A 171 5.03 -0.43 10.00
CA GLU A 171 5.77 0.62 9.29
C GLU A 171 6.22 1.76 10.23
N ALA A 172 5.35 2.19 11.15
CA ALA A 172 5.69 3.20 12.14
C ALA A 172 6.80 2.73 13.11
N ARG A 173 6.81 1.44 13.48
CA ARG A 173 7.88 0.87 14.31
C ARG A 173 9.21 0.85 13.57
N ASP A 174 9.20 0.50 12.29
CA ASP A 174 10.41 0.50 11.45
C ASP A 174 10.95 1.93 11.27
N GLN A 175 10.08 2.93 11.09
CA GLN A 175 10.47 4.33 11.00
C GLN A 175 11.07 4.87 12.31
N ILE A 176 10.46 4.56 13.47
CA ILE A 176 11.00 4.95 14.77
C ILE A 176 12.37 4.31 15.01
N ALA A 177 12.54 3.03 14.64
CA ALA A 177 13.82 2.35 14.76
C ALA A 177 14.90 3.02 13.89
N ALA A 178 14.58 3.36 12.64
CA ALA A 178 15.50 4.04 11.74
C ALA A 178 15.86 5.47 12.22
N GLN A 179 14.88 6.23 12.71
CA GLN A 179 15.10 7.58 13.25
C GLN A 179 15.94 7.55 14.53
N ASN A 180 15.69 6.60 15.44
CA ASN A 180 16.48 6.46 16.65
C ASN A 180 17.95 6.14 16.34
N GLU A 181 18.21 5.32 15.32
CA GLU A 181 19.57 5.03 14.88
C GLU A 181 20.26 6.28 14.31
N GLN A 182 19.54 7.10 13.53
CA GLN A 182 20.06 8.38 13.03
C GLN A 182 20.33 9.38 14.15
N VAL A 183 19.42 9.51 15.12
CA VAL A 183 19.61 10.38 16.29
C VAL A 183 20.81 9.94 17.10
N LYS A 184 20.99 8.63 17.28
CA LYS A 184 22.14 8.07 17.98
C LYS A 184 23.45 8.39 17.24
N ALA A 185 23.52 8.14 15.94
CA ALA A 185 24.69 8.47 15.13
C ALA A 185 25.02 9.98 15.14
N LEU A 186 24.01 10.85 15.08
CA LEU A 186 24.20 12.30 15.19
C LEU A 186 24.68 12.71 16.59
N SER A 187 24.16 12.08 17.65
CA SER A 187 24.59 12.36 19.02
C SER A 187 26.05 11.99 19.24
N GLU A 188 26.51 10.87 18.69
CA GLU A 188 27.90 10.43 18.73
C GLU A 188 28.81 11.41 17.97
N GLN A 189 28.39 11.89 16.80
CA GLN A 189 29.14 12.91 16.04
C GLN A 189 29.24 14.25 16.79
N ILE A 190 28.15 14.69 17.43
CA ILE A 190 28.14 15.93 18.23
C ILE A 190 29.10 15.79 19.43
N GLU A 191 29.09 14.65 20.10
CA GLU A 191 29.99 14.40 21.24
C GLU A 191 31.46 14.40 20.80
N GLN A 192 31.75 13.83 19.64
CA GLN A 192 33.09 13.79 19.07
C GLN A 192 33.59 15.18 18.66
N LEU A 193 32.75 15.98 18.00
CA LEU A 193 33.06 17.38 17.68
C LEU A 193 33.24 18.24 18.93
N MET A 194 32.48 17.98 20.01
CA MET A 194 32.68 18.67 21.29
C MET A 194 34.00 18.29 21.98
N LYS A 195 34.42 17.02 21.91
CA LYS A 195 35.74 16.59 22.37
C LYS A 195 36.88 17.23 21.57
N GLU A 196 36.73 17.32 20.25
CA GLU A 196 37.71 17.99 19.40
C GLU A 196 37.80 19.49 19.70
N ARG A 197 36.66 20.15 19.92
CA ARG A 197 36.62 21.59 20.23
C ARG A 197 37.21 21.92 21.60
N THR A 198 37.01 21.06 22.60
CA THR A 198 37.63 21.22 23.93
C THR A 198 39.13 20.91 23.88
N GLY A 199 39.56 19.96 23.04
CA GLY A 199 40.98 19.73 22.74
C GLY A 199 41.67 20.93 22.08
N VAL A 200 41.00 21.61 21.14
CA VAL A 200 41.54 22.82 20.48
C VAL A 200 41.58 24.02 21.44
N ALA A 201 40.61 24.15 22.35
CA ALA A 201 40.64 25.19 23.39
C ALA A 201 41.80 24.98 24.39
N ALA A 202 42.08 23.73 24.76
CA ALA A 202 43.23 23.39 25.63
C ALA A 202 44.58 23.65 24.95
N VAL A 203 44.68 23.48 23.63
CA VAL A 203 45.90 23.78 22.85
C VAL A 203 46.10 25.29 22.66
N LEU A 204 45.01 26.08 22.60
CA LEU A 204 45.10 27.54 22.47
C LEU A 204 45.45 28.23 23.81
N GLU A 205 45.07 27.65 24.95
CA GLU A 205 45.43 28.18 26.29
C GLU A 205 46.87 27.81 26.71
N ALA A 206 47.45 26.74 26.17
CA ALA A 206 48.84 26.36 26.42
C ALA A 206 49.90 27.21 25.67
N ALA A 207 49.48 28.07 24.73
CA ALA A 207 50.39 28.88 23.91
C ALA A 207 50.63 30.32 24.43
N THR A 208 50.03 30.71 25.57
CA THR A 208 50.17 32.07 26.14
C THR A 208 51.01 32.17 27.41
N THR A 209 51.71 31.11 27.82
CA THR A 209 52.58 31.11 29.00
C THR A 209 53.98 30.60 28.68
N GLU A 210 54.75 31.35 27.89
CA GLU A 210 56.21 31.28 27.95
C GLU A 210 56.74 32.60 28.55
N GLU A 211 57.08 32.52 29.84
CA GLU A 211 57.84 33.53 30.57
C GLU A 211 59.34 33.34 30.24
N PRO A 212 60.06 34.37 29.73
CA PRO A 212 61.49 34.25 29.41
C PRO A 212 62.38 34.25 30.67
N PRO A 213 63.63 33.73 30.60
CA PRO A 213 64.42 33.39 31.77
C PRO A 213 65.10 34.60 32.44
N VAL A 214 65.31 34.42 33.74
CA VAL A 214 65.76 35.34 34.78
C VAL A 214 67.18 35.90 34.56
N LEU A 215 67.38 37.20 34.82
CA LEU A 215 68.67 37.73 35.29
C LEU A 215 68.48 38.48 36.61
N ASP A 216 69.13 37.93 37.63
CA ASP A 216 69.25 38.37 39.01
C ASP A 216 70.29 39.49 39.13
N ILE A 217 69.92 40.62 39.76
CA ILE A 217 70.88 41.49 40.45
C ILE A 217 70.20 42.10 41.69
N ALA A 218 70.42 41.49 42.85
CA ALA A 218 70.28 42.14 44.13
C ALA A 218 71.30 43.29 44.29
N SER A 219 70.88 44.46 44.78
CA SER A 219 71.65 45.31 45.73
C SER A 219 70.89 46.57 46.15
N ASN A 220 70.87 46.79 47.46
CA ASN A 220 70.49 48.01 48.18
C ASN A 220 71.22 49.27 47.69
N GLU A 221 70.50 50.40 47.57
CA GLU A 221 70.90 51.75 48.02
C GLU A 221 69.58 52.52 48.34
N VAL A 222 69.21 52.74 49.61
CA VAL A 222 69.64 53.85 50.48
C VAL A 222 69.44 55.24 49.85
N GLN A 223 68.40 55.90 50.37
CA GLN A 223 68.26 57.34 50.62
C GLN A 223 68.08 58.33 49.45
N ALA A 224 67.08 59.19 49.71
CA ALA A 224 67.19 60.64 49.78
C ALA A 224 66.33 61.43 48.78
N ALA A 225 65.53 62.30 49.40
CA ALA A 225 65.09 63.60 48.89
C ALA A 225 64.03 63.58 47.77
N ALA A 226 63.03 64.44 47.74
CA ALA A 226 62.48 65.41 48.68
C ALA A 226 61.22 65.95 47.98
N ALA A 227 60.17 66.19 48.76
CA ALA A 227 59.30 67.36 48.69
C ALA A 227 58.58 67.73 47.36
N LYS A 228 57.24 67.65 47.43
CA LYS A 228 56.18 68.60 46.99
C LYS A 228 55.06 67.80 46.30
N ALA A 229 53.78 67.92 46.61
CA ALA A 229 53.03 68.83 47.46
C ALA A 229 51.77 68.07 47.90
N SER A 230 51.61 67.78 49.18
CA SER A 230 50.62 68.42 50.06
C SER A 230 49.38 69.05 49.38
N LYS A 231 48.22 68.52 49.79
CA LYS A 231 47.19 69.23 50.57
C LYS A 231 45.90 69.60 49.84
N GLY A 232 44.83 69.01 50.38
CA GLY A 232 43.52 69.63 50.50
C GLY A 232 42.53 69.20 49.42
N LYS A 233 41.24 69.07 49.70
CA LYS A 233 40.46 69.36 50.90
C LYS A 233 39.02 68.91 50.57
N ALA A 234 38.32 68.41 51.58
CA ALA A 234 36.88 68.46 51.77
C ALA A 234 35.97 67.71 50.77
N ASP A 235 35.19 66.72 51.19
CA ASP A 235 33.99 66.83 52.06
C ASP A 235 32.75 67.27 51.26
N SER A 236 31.90 66.31 50.89
CA SER A 236 30.46 66.53 50.68
C SER A 236 29.67 65.21 50.67
N LEU A 237 29.27 64.84 51.88
CA LEU A 237 28.01 64.25 52.34
C LEU A 237 26.98 63.65 51.37
N GLN A 238 26.47 62.51 51.82
CA GLN A 238 25.13 61.96 51.59
C GLN A 238 24.01 62.98 51.89
N SER A 239 22.88 62.84 51.18
CA SER A 239 21.48 62.88 51.69
C SER A 239 20.52 63.70 50.81
N ILE A 240 19.26 63.22 50.72
CA ILE A 240 18.03 63.81 50.16
C ILE A 240 17.89 63.49 48.65
N ILE A 241 17.04 62.58 48.16
CA ILE A 241 15.62 62.23 48.47
C ILE A 241 15.42 60.73 48.37
#